data_AF-A0A0M1LWG7-F1
#
_entry.id   AF-A0A0M1LWG7-F1
#
_cell.length_a   1.000
_cell.length_b   1.000
_cell.length_c   1.000
_cell.angle_alpha   90.00
_cell.angle_beta   90.00
_cell.angle_gamma   90.00
#
_symmetry.space_group_name_H-M   'P 1'
#
loop_
_entity.id
_entity.type
_entity.pdbx_description
1 polymer ?
#
loop_
_entity_poly.entity_id
_entity_poly.type
_entity_poly.pdbx_seq_one_letter_code
_entity_poly.pdbx_strand_id
1 'polypeptide(L)'
;MSSYSLFLPSYSIGSDVYKEIPKICEAYGRKAVVIGGKTAIAKAKKELLDGLKGSNIEIVDFVWFGGDSSYENVEMLKKNSIVRDADMVFAVGGGRSIDTSKTMCDQTGQSLFVFPTIASNCAAITQTTVIYDSNHVFKELYFTKKSATHCFINTKIIAEAPSNFIWAGIGDALSKEYECTFSSRGDELDHTNLLGVDISRNCVEPLLKYGKRAYEDVKINKVSNEVEQVILNIIITTGLVSVLVKNDYNSCLAHSVYYGCTTLQNIERNHLHGEIVSYGVLVMLICDKQFKERDRVYKFNKSIGLPTCLDDIEVKEGDIDKVLDKIMETGDIKHVPYEITRKMIYNAIMDLEKAIV
;
A
#
# COMPACT_ATOMS: atom_id res chain seq x y z
N MET A 1 -23.62 22.59 -4.32
CA MET A 1 -22.86 21.34 -4.52
C MET A 1 -22.78 21.06 -6.00
N SER A 2 -21.58 20.82 -6.52
CA SER A 2 -21.41 20.18 -7.83
C SER A 2 -21.72 18.69 -7.70
N SER A 3 -22.22 18.06 -8.76
CA SER A 3 -22.32 16.60 -8.82
C SER A 3 -20.93 15.98 -8.74
N TYR A 4 -20.79 14.88 -7.98
CA TYR A 4 -19.57 14.06 -7.96
C TYR A 4 -19.92 12.58 -8.10
N SER A 5 -18.95 11.77 -8.51
CA SER A 5 -19.06 10.31 -8.58
C SER A 5 -17.91 9.68 -7.82
N LEU A 6 -18.21 8.65 -7.03
CA LEU A 6 -17.23 7.86 -6.29
C LEU A 6 -17.34 6.40 -6.73
N PHE A 7 -16.23 5.82 -7.17
CA PHE A 7 -16.16 4.42 -7.58
C PHE A 7 -15.44 3.62 -6.50
N LEU A 8 -16.20 2.79 -5.77
CA LEU A 8 -15.63 1.86 -4.81
C LEU A 8 -15.07 0.62 -5.53
N PRO A 9 -13.93 0.09 -5.07
CA PRO A 9 -13.34 -1.10 -5.66
C PRO A 9 -14.16 -2.35 -5.35
N SER A 10 -14.19 -3.29 -6.30
CA SER A 10 -14.71 -4.63 -6.10
C SER A 10 -13.56 -5.63 -5.94
N TYR A 11 -13.77 -6.69 -5.14
CA TYR A 11 -12.73 -7.69 -4.91
C TYR A 11 -13.31 -9.10 -4.72
N SER A 12 -12.44 -10.08 -4.93
CA SER A 12 -12.65 -11.47 -4.54
C SER A 12 -11.38 -11.97 -3.87
N ILE A 13 -11.51 -12.87 -2.89
CA ILE A 13 -10.38 -13.43 -2.15
C ILE A 13 -10.55 -14.95 -2.00
N GLY A 14 -9.43 -15.67 -2.02
CA GLY A 14 -9.40 -17.11 -1.77
C GLY A 14 -8.22 -17.80 -2.46
N SER A 15 -7.93 -19.04 -2.08
CA SER A 15 -6.80 -19.80 -2.63
C SER A 15 -7.00 -20.17 -4.11
N ASP A 16 -8.24 -20.26 -4.58
CA ASP A 16 -8.62 -20.60 -5.95
C ASP A 16 -9.44 -19.51 -6.63
N VAL A 17 -9.34 -18.27 -6.13
CA VAL A 17 -10.14 -17.11 -6.56
C VAL A 17 -10.03 -16.78 -8.05
N TYR A 18 -8.96 -17.21 -8.72
CA TYR A 18 -8.78 -16.98 -10.16
C TYR A 18 -9.79 -17.77 -11.02
N LYS A 19 -10.51 -18.75 -10.45
CA LYS A 19 -11.68 -19.37 -11.09
C LYS A 19 -12.86 -18.41 -11.29
N GLU A 20 -12.90 -17.30 -10.55
CA GLU A 20 -13.94 -16.27 -10.73
C GLU A 20 -13.63 -15.33 -11.91
N ILE A 21 -12.42 -15.39 -12.51
CA ILE A 21 -12.02 -14.50 -13.60
C ILE A 21 -13.03 -14.55 -14.76
N PRO A 22 -13.44 -15.71 -15.31
CA PRO A 22 -14.39 -15.74 -16.42
C PRO A 22 -15.71 -15.03 -16.09
N LYS A 23 -16.29 -15.35 -14.94
CA LYS A 23 -17.58 -14.78 -14.51
C LYS A 23 -17.55 -13.26 -14.41
N ILE A 24 -16.43 -12.68 -13.98
CA ILE A 24 -16.29 -11.24 -13.73
C ILE A 24 -15.80 -10.49 -14.97
N CYS A 25 -14.87 -11.08 -15.72
CA CYS A 25 -14.16 -10.41 -16.81
C CYS A 25 -14.80 -10.60 -18.19
N GLU A 26 -15.65 -11.61 -18.40
CA GLU A 26 -16.20 -11.89 -19.74
C GLU A 26 -17.02 -10.75 -20.35
N ALA A 27 -17.62 -9.90 -19.52
CA ALA A 27 -18.35 -8.71 -19.98
C ALA A 27 -17.43 -7.63 -20.58
N TYR A 28 -16.12 -7.75 -20.40
CA TYR A 28 -15.12 -6.75 -20.80
C TYR A 28 -14.32 -7.17 -22.04
N GLY A 29 -14.63 -8.34 -22.62
CA GLY A 29 -13.97 -8.84 -23.83
C GLY A 29 -13.43 -10.25 -23.67
N ARG A 30 -12.59 -10.65 -24.62
CA ARG A 30 -12.03 -12.01 -24.71
C ARG A 30 -10.50 -12.03 -24.66
N LYS A 31 -9.82 -10.95 -25.06
CA LYS A 31 -8.36 -10.87 -25.08
C LYS A 31 -7.83 -10.11 -23.87
N ALA A 32 -7.18 -10.82 -22.97
CA ALA A 32 -6.48 -10.23 -21.83
C ALA A 32 -4.97 -10.19 -22.07
N VAL A 33 -4.31 -9.07 -21.75
CA VAL A 33 -2.84 -9.02 -21.65
C VAL A 33 -2.45 -9.00 -20.18
N VAL A 34 -1.48 -9.83 -19.80
CA VAL A 34 -0.92 -9.80 -18.44
C VAL A 34 0.26 -8.85 -18.41
N ILE A 35 0.23 -7.84 -17.54
CA ILE A 35 1.35 -6.91 -17.31
C ILE A 35 1.86 -7.12 -15.89
N GLY A 36 3.16 -7.36 -15.73
CA GLY A 36 3.69 -7.69 -14.41
C GLY A 36 5.20 -7.70 -14.28
N GLY A 37 5.67 -7.79 -13.03
CA GLY A 37 7.08 -8.10 -12.75
C GLY A 37 7.41 -9.54 -13.11
N LYS A 38 8.66 -9.83 -13.55
CA LYS A 38 9.07 -11.18 -13.99
C LYS A 38 8.75 -12.26 -12.95
N THR A 39 9.11 -12.03 -11.68
CA THR A 39 8.84 -12.95 -10.58
C THR A 39 7.34 -13.09 -10.30
N ALA A 40 6.61 -11.98 -10.26
CA ALA A 40 5.17 -11.98 -10.00
C ALA A 40 4.40 -12.75 -11.08
N ILE A 41 4.71 -12.50 -12.35
CA ILE A 41 4.16 -13.26 -13.48
C ILE A 41 4.48 -14.75 -13.32
N ALA A 42 5.75 -15.10 -13.07
CA ALA A 42 6.14 -16.51 -12.93
C ALA A 42 5.35 -17.23 -11.82
N LYS A 43 5.06 -16.55 -10.71
CA LYS A 43 4.28 -17.11 -9.59
C LYS A 43 2.78 -17.21 -9.87
N ALA A 44 2.20 -16.23 -10.57
CA ALA A 44 0.76 -16.21 -10.85
C ALA A 44 0.36 -16.94 -12.14
N LYS A 45 1.28 -17.12 -13.10
CA LYS A 45 0.99 -17.61 -14.46
C LYS A 45 0.21 -18.91 -14.48
N LYS A 46 0.60 -19.90 -13.66
CA LYS A 46 -0.09 -21.19 -13.61
C LYS A 46 -1.54 -21.02 -13.16
N GLU A 47 -1.75 -20.36 -12.01
CA GLU A 47 -3.09 -20.16 -11.44
C GLU A 47 -3.98 -19.30 -12.37
N LEU A 48 -3.42 -18.32 -13.07
CA LEU A 48 -4.13 -17.52 -14.07
C LEU A 48 -4.61 -18.38 -15.24
N LEU A 49 -3.71 -19.18 -15.83
CA LEU A 49 -4.07 -20.07 -16.94
C LEU A 49 -5.06 -21.16 -16.50
N ASP A 50 -4.89 -21.71 -15.30
CA ASP A 50 -5.80 -22.70 -14.74
C ASP A 50 -7.19 -22.11 -14.47
N GLY A 51 -7.27 -20.86 -13.97
CA GLY A 51 -8.53 -20.14 -13.74
C GLY A 51 -9.32 -19.81 -15.01
N LEU A 52 -8.66 -19.79 -16.17
CA LEU A 52 -9.28 -19.51 -17.47
C LEU A 52 -9.64 -20.78 -18.26
N LYS A 53 -9.30 -21.98 -17.79
CA LYS A 53 -9.60 -23.23 -18.50
C LYS A 53 -11.10 -23.37 -18.76
N GLY A 54 -11.45 -23.58 -20.04
CA GLY A 54 -12.84 -23.73 -20.47
C GLY A 54 -13.63 -22.42 -20.59
N SER A 55 -12.99 -21.27 -20.35
CA SER A 55 -13.58 -19.96 -20.60
C SER A 55 -13.31 -19.47 -22.03
N ASN A 56 -13.99 -18.38 -22.40
CA ASN A 56 -13.75 -17.70 -23.68
C ASN A 56 -12.66 -16.61 -23.59
N ILE A 57 -12.03 -16.42 -22.42
CA ILE A 57 -10.97 -15.42 -22.24
C ILE A 57 -9.62 -16.06 -22.53
N GLU A 58 -8.84 -15.43 -23.39
CA GLU A 58 -7.50 -15.81 -23.78
C GLU A 58 -6.49 -14.78 -23.24
N ILE A 59 -5.43 -15.26 -22.59
CA ILE A 59 -4.26 -14.42 -22.30
C ILE A 59 -3.37 -14.38 -23.54
N VAL A 60 -3.32 -13.23 -24.21
CA VAL A 60 -2.61 -13.06 -25.48
C VAL A 60 -1.09 -12.94 -25.32
N ASP A 61 -0.63 -12.38 -24.19
CA ASP A 61 0.80 -12.36 -23.82
C ASP A 61 1.02 -11.99 -22.34
N PHE A 62 2.26 -12.16 -21.89
CA PHE A 62 2.79 -11.76 -20.59
C PHE A 62 3.90 -10.71 -20.78
N VAL A 63 3.58 -9.45 -20.50
CA VAL A 63 4.45 -8.30 -20.74
C VAL A 63 5.11 -7.83 -19.44
N TRP A 64 6.42 -7.59 -19.49
CA TRP A 64 7.13 -6.99 -18.37
C TRP A 64 6.82 -5.48 -18.27
N PHE A 65 6.47 -5.01 -17.07
CA PHE A 65 6.05 -3.61 -16.86
C PHE A 65 7.17 -2.56 -16.96
N GLY A 66 8.44 -2.97 -17.03
CA GLY A 66 9.60 -2.06 -17.12
C GLY A 66 10.38 -1.85 -15.81
N GLY A 67 9.92 -2.42 -14.69
CA GLY A 67 10.69 -2.52 -13.44
C GLY A 67 10.40 -1.42 -12.43
N ASP A 68 9.88 -0.28 -12.87
CA ASP A 68 9.46 0.81 -11.98
C ASP A 68 8.17 1.50 -12.44
N SER A 69 7.45 2.12 -11.52
CA SER A 69 6.30 2.98 -11.84
C SER A 69 6.77 4.36 -12.25
N SER A 70 7.10 4.48 -13.54
CA SER A 70 7.55 5.73 -14.16
C SER A 70 6.76 6.01 -15.44
N TYR A 71 6.73 7.28 -15.86
CA TYR A 71 6.05 7.66 -17.10
C TYR A 71 6.69 7.02 -18.35
N GLU A 72 8.00 6.79 -18.33
CA GLU A 72 8.71 6.12 -19.42
C GLU A 72 8.17 4.69 -19.61
N ASN A 73 7.95 3.97 -18.51
CA ASN A 73 7.40 2.62 -18.53
C ASN A 73 5.90 2.61 -18.92
N VAL A 74 5.13 3.62 -18.47
CA VAL A 74 3.75 3.83 -18.94
C VAL A 74 3.71 4.03 -20.45
N GLU A 75 4.55 4.92 -20.99
CA GLU A 75 4.62 5.19 -22.44
C GLU A 75 5.16 3.99 -23.24
N MET A 76 6.09 3.22 -22.68
CA MET A 76 6.55 1.95 -23.27
C MET A 76 5.38 0.98 -23.44
N LEU A 77 4.56 0.79 -22.40
CA LEU A 77 3.40 -0.11 -22.45
C LEU A 77 2.34 0.40 -23.43
N LYS A 78 2.07 1.72 -23.47
CA LYS A 78 1.14 2.33 -24.44
C LYS A 78 1.56 2.12 -25.89
N LYS A 79 2.87 2.00 -26.17
CA LYS A 79 3.39 1.75 -27.53
C LYS A 79 3.41 0.26 -27.91
N ASN A 80 3.28 -0.64 -26.94
CA ASN A 80 3.26 -2.07 -27.21
C ASN A 80 1.93 -2.46 -27.90
N SER A 81 2.01 -3.00 -29.12
CA SER A 81 0.82 -3.36 -29.90
C SER A 81 -0.04 -4.42 -29.20
N ILE A 82 0.59 -5.39 -28.52
CA ILE A 82 -0.13 -6.44 -27.80
C ILE A 82 -0.95 -5.84 -26.67
N VAL A 83 -0.41 -4.85 -25.96
CA VAL A 83 -1.12 -4.15 -24.89
C VAL A 83 -2.27 -3.33 -25.45
N ARG A 84 -2.04 -2.61 -26.55
CA ARG A 84 -3.06 -1.78 -27.21
C ARG A 84 -4.22 -2.59 -27.80
N ASP A 85 -3.94 -3.77 -28.34
CA ASP A 85 -4.91 -4.60 -29.06
C ASP A 85 -5.69 -5.55 -28.12
N ALA A 86 -5.37 -5.55 -26.81
CA ALA A 86 -6.08 -6.30 -25.80
C ALA A 86 -7.35 -5.57 -25.32
N ASP A 87 -8.41 -6.34 -25.09
CA ASP A 87 -9.70 -5.83 -24.58
C ASP A 87 -9.58 -5.39 -23.12
N MET A 88 -8.72 -6.08 -22.36
CA MET A 88 -8.49 -5.83 -20.93
C MET A 88 -7.05 -6.10 -20.50
N VAL A 89 -6.65 -5.45 -19.40
CA VAL A 89 -5.33 -5.58 -18.79
C VAL A 89 -5.44 -6.31 -17.45
N PHE A 90 -4.64 -7.35 -17.29
CA PHE A 90 -4.43 -8.07 -16.03
C PHE A 90 -3.11 -7.62 -15.41
N ALA A 91 -3.17 -6.69 -14.45
CA ALA A 91 -1.99 -6.17 -13.75
C ALA A 91 -1.61 -7.08 -12.58
N VAL A 92 -0.45 -7.73 -12.68
CA VAL A 92 0.02 -8.75 -11.73
C VAL A 92 1.25 -8.24 -10.99
N GLY A 93 1.25 -8.31 -9.66
CA GLY A 93 2.45 -8.03 -8.86
C GLY A 93 2.21 -7.22 -7.60
N GLY A 94 3.24 -6.50 -7.17
CA GLY A 94 3.15 -5.50 -6.08
C GLY A 94 2.82 -4.09 -6.60
N GLY A 95 2.85 -3.11 -5.70
CA GLY A 95 2.43 -1.73 -5.96
C GLY A 95 2.99 -1.12 -7.24
N ARG A 96 4.31 -1.13 -7.47
CA ARG A 96 4.92 -0.52 -8.67
C ARG A 96 4.36 -1.07 -10.00
N SER A 97 4.16 -2.39 -10.09
CA SER A 97 3.60 -3.03 -11.29
C SER A 97 2.14 -2.64 -11.51
N ILE A 98 1.36 -2.65 -10.43
CA ILE A 98 -0.05 -2.28 -10.43
C ILE A 98 -0.21 -0.80 -10.79
N ASP A 99 0.55 0.09 -10.16
CA ASP A 99 0.48 1.53 -10.38
C ASP A 99 0.87 1.93 -11.81
N THR A 100 1.87 1.27 -12.40
CA THR A 100 2.22 1.45 -13.81
C THR A 100 1.05 1.09 -14.72
N SER A 101 0.45 -0.08 -14.49
CA SER A 101 -0.68 -0.56 -15.29
C SER A 101 -1.93 0.30 -15.08
N LYS A 102 -2.16 0.77 -13.85
CA LYS A 102 -3.29 1.62 -13.46
C LYS A 102 -3.21 2.99 -14.12
N THR A 103 -2.03 3.62 -14.06
CA THR A 103 -1.76 4.90 -14.75
C THR A 103 -1.97 4.75 -16.26
N MET A 104 -1.43 3.68 -16.85
CA MET A 104 -1.59 3.42 -18.28
C MET A 104 -3.07 3.24 -18.66
N CYS A 105 -3.82 2.40 -17.94
CA CYS A 105 -5.22 2.14 -18.24
C CYS A 105 -6.12 3.36 -18.03
N ASP A 106 -5.83 4.22 -17.05
CA ASP A 106 -6.56 5.48 -16.85
C ASP A 106 -6.36 6.45 -18.02
N GLN A 107 -5.15 6.47 -18.61
CA GLN A 107 -4.82 7.27 -19.79
C GLN A 107 -5.38 6.71 -21.10
N THR A 108 -5.44 5.38 -21.26
CA THR A 108 -5.91 4.71 -22.49
C THR A 108 -7.39 4.39 -22.48
N GLY A 109 -8.03 4.39 -21.31
CA GLY A 109 -9.42 3.97 -21.11
C GLY A 109 -9.63 2.45 -21.10
N GLN A 110 -8.56 1.65 -21.11
CA GLN A 110 -8.65 0.19 -21.06
C GLN A 110 -9.17 -0.31 -19.71
N SER A 111 -9.86 -1.45 -19.74
CA SER A 111 -10.37 -2.09 -18.52
C SER A 111 -9.23 -2.75 -17.73
N LEU A 112 -9.12 -2.42 -16.45
CA LEU A 112 -8.05 -2.90 -15.58
C LEU A 112 -8.59 -3.88 -14.53
N PHE A 113 -7.95 -5.04 -14.45
CA PHE A 113 -8.11 -6.01 -13.37
C PHE A 113 -6.78 -6.23 -12.69
N VAL A 114 -6.77 -6.28 -11.36
CA VAL A 114 -5.53 -6.37 -10.59
C VAL A 114 -5.43 -7.70 -9.84
N PHE A 115 -4.21 -8.20 -9.77
CA PHE A 115 -3.85 -9.51 -9.24
C PHE A 115 -2.65 -9.33 -8.30
N PRO A 116 -2.86 -8.78 -7.09
CA PRO A 116 -1.78 -8.59 -6.14
C PRO A 116 -1.14 -9.93 -5.78
N THR A 117 0.18 -10.02 -5.92
CA THR A 117 0.94 -11.23 -5.55
C THR A 117 1.61 -11.11 -4.19
N ILE A 118 1.51 -9.94 -3.56
CA ILE A 118 2.02 -9.61 -2.23
C ILE A 118 1.02 -8.71 -1.52
N ALA A 119 0.96 -8.77 -0.20
CA ALA A 119 0.19 -7.85 0.64
C ALA A 119 1.12 -6.89 1.37
N SER A 120 1.79 -6.00 0.62
CA SER A 120 2.76 -5.04 1.17
C SER A 120 2.25 -3.61 1.32
N ASN A 121 1.12 -3.30 0.68
CA ASN A 121 0.44 -2.01 0.71
C ASN A 121 -0.95 -2.16 0.06
N CYS A 122 -1.71 -1.07 0.04
CA CYS A 122 -3.08 -1.02 -0.46
C CYS A 122 -3.24 -0.68 -1.96
N ALA A 123 -2.14 -0.53 -2.71
CA ALA A 123 -2.15 0.03 -4.07
C ALA A 123 -3.06 -0.70 -5.06
N ALA A 124 -3.41 -1.97 -4.82
CA ALA A 124 -4.30 -2.75 -5.67
C ALA A 124 -5.66 -2.07 -5.91
N ILE A 125 -6.25 -1.45 -4.90
CA ILE A 125 -7.63 -0.94 -4.97
C ILE A 125 -7.76 0.58 -4.83
N THR A 126 -6.65 1.30 -4.63
CA THR A 126 -6.64 2.77 -4.53
C THR A 126 -6.88 3.45 -5.87
N GLN A 127 -7.29 4.72 -5.82
CA GLN A 127 -7.28 5.63 -6.97
C GLN A 127 -5.95 6.38 -7.13
N THR A 128 -5.01 6.18 -6.22
CA THR A 128 -3.69 6.82 -6.21
C THR A 128 -2.63 5.86 -6.76
N THR A 129 -1.68 6.40 -7.51
CA THR A 129 -0.47 5.70 -7.95
C THR A 129 0.76 6.52 -7.60
N VAL A 130 1.84 5.85 -7.18
CA VAL A 130 3.11 6.51 -6.89
C VAL A 130 3.99 6.48 -8.13
N ILE A 131 4.39 7.65 -8.62
CA ILE A 131 5.28 7.79 -9.78
C ILE A 131 6.70 8.13 -9.30
N TYR A 132 7.68 7.44 -9.87
CA TYR A 132 9.11 7.61 -9.63
C TYR A 132 9.81 8.23 -10.84
N ASP A 133 10.94 8.89 -10.58
CA ASP A 133 11.81 9.43 -11.63
C ASP A 133 12.84 8.38 -12.12
N SER A 134 13.72 8.80 -13.03
CA SER A 134 14.77 7.93 -13.58
C SER A 134 15.82 7.48 -12.56
N ASN A 135 15.88 8.10 -11.38
CA ASN A 135 16.76 7.73 -10.28
C ASN A 135 16.04 6.85 -9.25
N HIS A 136 14.82 6.39 -9.54
CA HIS A 136 13.96 5.60 -8.65
C HIS A 136 13.47 6.36 -7.41
N VAL A 137 13.55 7.69 -7.43
CA VAL A 137 13.12 8.56 -6.33
C VAL A 137 11.66 8.96 -6.55
N PHE A 138 10.90 9.09 -5.45
CA PHE A 138 9.53 9.61 -5.48
C PHE A 138 9.46 10.93 -6.27
N LYS A 139 8.59 10.97 -7.28
CA LYS A 139 8.36 12.15 -8.11
C LYS A 139 7.05 12.83 -7.76
N GLU A 140 5.95 12.10 -7.86
CA GLU A 140 4.61 12.63 -7.58
C GLU A 140 3.58 11.52 -7.36
N LEU A 141 2.39 11.92 -6.90
CA LEU A 141 1.19 11.08 -6.89
C LEU A 141 0.37 11.38 -8.14
N TYR A 142 -0.06 10.33 -8.84
CA TYR A 142 -1.04 10.43 -9.92
C TYR A 142 -2.38 9.88 -9.42
N PHE A 143 -3.47 10.65 -9.62
CA PHE A 143 -4.81 10.28 -9.18
C PHE A 143 -5.65 9.87 -10.40
N THR A 144 -5.99 8.60 -10.45
CA THR A 144 -6.83 7.98 -11.48
C THR A 144 -8.30 8.33 -11.27
N LYS A 145 -9.11 8.31 -12.34
CA LYS A 145 -10.54 8.65 -12.28
C LYS A 145 -11.37 7.60 -11.53
N LYS A 146 -10.89 6.36 -11.49
CA LYS A 146 -11.50 5.22 -10.81
C LYS A 146 -10.44 4.20 -10.43
N SER A 147 -10.72 3.39 -9.41
CA SER A 147 -9.90 2.24 -9.05
C SER A 147 -10.02 1.13 -10.13
N ALA A 148 -9.21 0.08 -9.98
CA ALA A 148 -9.34 -1.11 -10.82
C ALA A 148 -10.77 -1.66 -10.80
N THR A 149 -11.22 -2.20 -11.94
CA THR A 149 -12.57 -2.76 -12.09
C THR A 149 -12.82 -3.87 -11.07
N HIS A 150 -11.83 -4.75 -10.87
CA HIS A 150 -11.89 -5.80 -9.86
C HIS A 150 -10.49 -6.20 -9.39
N CYS A 151 -10.38 -6.58 -8.12
CA CYS A 151 -9.17 -7.09 -7.48
C CYS A 151 -9.31 -8.57 -7.12
N PHE A 152 -8.45 -9.42 -7.67
CA PHE A 152 -8.41 -10.85 -7.38
C PHE A 152 -7.26 -11.18 -6.43
N ILE A 153 -7.58 -11.46 -5.17
CA ILE A 153 -6.62 -11.65 -4.08
C ILE A 153 -6.42 -13.14 -3.85
N ASN A 154 -5.38 -13.72 -4.44
CA ASN A 154 -5.06 -15.13 -4.22
C ASN A 154 -4.25 -15.29 -2.93
N THR A 155 -4.89 -15.84 -1.89
CA THR A 155 -4.28 -15.97 -0.55
C THR A 155 -3.09 -16.92 -0.54
N LYS A 156 -3.10 -17.96 -1.37
CA LYS A 156 -1.99 -18.90 -1.50
C LYS A 156 -0.76 -18.24 -2.12
N ILE A 157 -0.93 -17.50 -3.22
CA ILE A 157 0.19 -16.76 -3.85
C ILE A 157 0.81 -15.78 -2.86
N ILE A 158 0.00 -15.05 -2.10
CA ILE A 158 0.48 -14.09 -1.09
C ILE A 158 1.17 -14.80 0.08
N ALA A 159 0.62 -15.91 0.57
CA ALA A 159 1.22 -16.68 1.67
C ALA A 159 2.56 -17.34 1.29
N GLU A 160 2.75 -17.68 0.01
CA GLU A 160 4.00 -18.24 -0.53
C GLU A 160 5.02 -17.17 -0.94
N ALA A 161 4.66 -15.88 -0.89
CA ALA A 161 5.57 -14.79 -1.15
C ALA A 161 6.54 -14.58 0.04
N PRO A 162 7.69 -13.91 -0.18
CA PRO A 162 8.59 -13.55 0.92
C PRO A 162 7.84 -12.82 2.05
N SER A 163 7.97 -13.34 3.27
CA SER A 163 7.17 -12.91 4.42
C SER A 163 7.44 -11.47 4.86
N ASN A 164 8.58 -10.90 4.46
CA ASN A 164 8.89 -9.48 4.67
C ASN A 164 7.87 -8.56 3.98
N PHE A 165 7.20 -8.98 2.91
CA PHE A 165 6.18 -8.16 2.25
C PHE A 165 4.93 -7.99 3.11
N ILE A 166 4.38 -9.07 3.69
CA ILE A 166 3.22 -8.92 4.59
C ILE A 166 3.60 -8.25 5.90
N TRP A 167 4.81 -8.49 6.40
CA TRP A 167 5.35 -7.79 7.56
C TRP A 167 5.42 -6.27 7.35
N ALA A 168 5.95 -5.82 6.20
CA ALA A 168 5.92 -4.41 5.84
C ALA A 168 4.49 -3.91 5.63
N GLY A 169 3.60 -4.70 5.01
CA GLY A 169 2.20 -4.34 4.84
C GLY A 169 1.47 -4.12 6.16
N ILE A 170 1.75 -4.92 7.19
CA ILE A 170 1.24 -4.70 8.55
C ILE A 170 1.73 -3.34 9.08
N GLY A 171 3.02 -3.04 8.93
CA GLY A 171 3.63 -1.79 9.38
C GLY A 171 3.02 -0.55 8.73
N ASP A 172 2.78 -0.59 7.42
CA ASP A 172 2.10 0.47 6.67
C ASP A 172 0.63 0.61 7.10
N ALA A 173 -0.11 -0.49 7.13
CA ALA A 173 -1.56 -0.49 7.41
C ALA A 173 -1.91 0.03 8.82
N LEU A 174 -1.01 -0.14 9.80
CA LEU A 174 -1.17 0.44 11.14
C LEU A 174 -1.30 1.96 11.12
N SER A 175 -0.59 2.64 10.21
CA SER A 175 -0.59 4.11 10.15
C SER A 175 -1.95 4.69 9.81
N LYS A 176 -2.75 3.95 9.04
CA LYS A 176 -3.96 4.46 8.41
C LYS A 176 -4.96 4.98 9.43
N GLU A 177 -5.16 4.27 10.54
CA GLU A 177 -6.02 4.74 11.62
C GLU A 177 -5.49 6.01 12.27
N TYR A 178 -4.23 6.00 12.68
CA TYR A 178 -3.63 7.08 13.45
C TYR A 178 -3.54 8.36 12.64
N GLU A 179 -3.11 8.27 11.38
CA GLU A 179 -2.97 9.44 10.51
C GLU A 179 -4.30 10.04 10.10
N CYS A 180 -5.27 9.21 9.70
CA CYS A 180 -6.61 9.70 9.35
C CYS A 180 -7.31 10.35 10.54
N THR A 181 -7.27 9.71 11.70
CA THR A 181 -8.00 10.20 12.87
C THR A 181 -7.32 11.39 13.53
N PHE A 182 -6.00 11.52 13.41
CA PHE A 182 -5.28 12.70 13.84
C PHE A 182 -5.56 13.90 12.93
N SER A 183 -5.38 13.74 11.62
CA SER A 183 -5.48 14.86 10.66
C SER A 183 -6.90 15.39 10.51
N SER A 184 -7.91 14.54 10.74
CA SER A 184 -9.33 14.94 10.75
C SER A 184 -9.83 15.46 12.11
N ARG A 185 -8.99 15.46 13.15
CA ARG A 185 -9.46 15.78 14.51
C ARG A 185 -9.87 17.24 14.63
N GLY A 186 -11.15 17.46 14.92
CA GLY A 186 -11.73 18.79 15.11
C GLY A 186 -12.31 19.40 13.83
N ASP A 187 -12.17 18.72 12.70
CA ASP A 187 -12.79 19.14 11.45
C ASP A 187 -14.29 18.78 11.41
N GLU A 188 -15.05 19.59 10.68
CA GLU A 188 -16.39 19.22 10.23
C GLU A 188 -16.27 18.41 8.92
N LEU A 189 -16.43 17.09 9.02
CA LEU A 189 -16.26 16.18 7.89
C LEU A 189 -17.52 16.11 7.04
N ASP A 190 -17.35 16.17 5.71
CA ASP A 190 -18.41 15.77 4.80
C ASP A 190 -18.69 14.25 4.89
N HIS A 191 -19.77 13.82 4.24
CA HIS A 191 -20.22 12.42 4.32
C HIS A 191 -19.15 11.41 3.89
N THR A 192 -18.41 11.70 2.81
CA THR A 192 -17.45 10.76 2.23
C THR A 192 -16.20 10.65 3.10
N ASN A 193 -15.69 11.78 3.60
CA ASN A 193 -14.56 11.79 4.53
C ASN A 193 -14.93 11.17 5.89
N LEU A 194 -16.12 11.45 6.42
CA LEU A 194 -16.60 10.82 7.66
C LEU A 194 -16.61 9.30 7.55
N LEU A 195 -17.19 8.76 6.47
CA LEU A 195 -17.20 7.32 6.21
C LEU A 195 -15.78 6.74 6.13
N GLY A 196 -14.87 7.43 5.43
CA GLY A 196 -13.48 7.01 5.31
C GLY A 196 -12.74 6.98 6.65
N VAL A 197 -12.92 8.01 7.48
CA VAL A 197 -12.34 8.08 8.84
C VAL A 197 -12.93 7.01 9.75
N ASP A 198 -14.23 6.70 9.65
CA ASP A 198 -14.83 5.61 10.43
C ASP A 198 -14.32 4.24 9.99
N ILE A 199 -14.07 4.05 8.70
CA ILE A 199 -13.44 2.82 8.19
C ILE A 199 -11.99 2.72 8.67
N SER A 200 -11.23 3.82 8.73
CA SER A 200 -9.83 3.79 9.17
C SER A 200 -9.66 3.29 10.60
N ARG A 201 -10.68 3.46 11.46
CA ARG A 201 -10.73 2.90 12.83
C ARG A 201 -10.76 1.38 12.91
N ASN A 202 -10.91 0.72 11.77
CA ASN A 202 -10.87 -0.74 11.65
C ASN A 202 -9.53 -1.24 11.13
N CYS A 203 -8.53 -0.36 10.96
CA CYS A 203 -7.20 -0.76 10.52
C CYS A 203 -6.39 -1.39 11.66
N VAL A 204 -6.29 -0.76 12.83
CA VAL A 204 -5.33 -1.19 13.87
C VAL A 204 -5.77 -2.47 14.58
N GLU A 205 -7.01 -2.54 15.07
CA GLU A 205 -7.45 -3.65 15.93
C GLU A 205 -7.26 -5.04 15.29
N PRO A 206 -7.68 -5.29 14.02
CA PRO A 206 -7.43 -6.58 13.38
C PRO A 206 -5.94 -6.89 13.21
N LEU A 207 -5.11 -5.88 12.92
CA LEU A 207 -3.66 -6.08 12.76
C LEU A 207 -3.00 -6.46 14.09
N LEU A 208 -3.34 -5.77 15.18
CA LEU A 208 -2.80 -6.11 16.51
C LEU A 208 -3.26 -7.50 16.98
N LYS A 209 -4.48 -7.89 16.62
CA LYS A 209 -5.07 -9.18 17.00
C LYS A 209 -4.51 -10.35 16.18
N TYR A 210 -4.40 -10.21 14.86
CA TYR A 210 -4.09 -11.31 13.95
C TYR A 210 -2.68 -11.25 13.35
N GLY A 211 -2.06 -10.06 13.33
CA GLY A 211 -0.82 -9.79 12.60
C GLY A 211 0.36 -10.69 12.98
N LYS A 212 0.57 -10.94 14.28
CA LYS A 212 1.64 -11.84 14.73
C LYS A 212 1.44 -13.26 14.20
N ARG A 213 0.23 -13.80 14.35
CA ARG A 213 -0.07 -15.16 13.90
C ARG A 213 -0.02 -15.28 12.38
N ALA A 214 -0.55 -14.29 11.67
CA ALA A 214 -0.47 -14.23 10.21
C ALA A 214 0.99 -14.21 9.73
N TYR A 215 1.86 -13.40 10.36
CA TYR A 215 3.27 -13.33 10.02
C TYR A 215 4.01 -14.67 10.28
N GLU A 216 3.70 -15.34 11.39
CA GLU A 216 4.22 -16.68 11.68
C GLU A 216 3.74 -17.73 10.66
N ASP A 217 2.46 -17.70 10.27
CA ASP A 217 1.89 -18.65 9.31
C ASP A 217 2.47 -18.45 7.89
N VAL A 218 2.67 -17.21 7.42
CA VAL A 218 3.29 -17.00 6.08
C VAL A 218 4.77 -17.39 6.04
N LYS A 219 5.50 -17.37 7.17
CA LYS A 219 6.90 -17.85 7.22
C LYS A 219 7.02 -19.33 6.88
N ILE A 220 5.93 -20.08 7.02
CA ILE A 220 5.83 -21.50 6.67
C ILE A 220 4.87 -21.73 5.48
N ASN A 221 4.59 -20.69 4.68
CA ASN A 221 3.71 -20.72 3.51
C ASN A 221 2.29 -21.24 3.80
N LYS A 222 1.77 -21.00 5.00
CA LYS A 222 0.45 -21.48 5.42
C LYS A 222 -0.60 -20.40 5.22
N VAL A 223 -1.68 -20.74 4.51
CA VAL A 223 -2.92 -19.96 4.50
C VAL A 223 -3.73 -20.29 5.76
N SER A 224 -4.08 -19.26 6.54
CA SER A 224 -4.93 -19.36 7.73
C SER A 224 -5.97 -18.23 7.73
N ASN A 225 -6.93 -18.30 8.65
CA ASN A 225 -7.92 -17.22 8.80
C ASN A 225 -7.23 -15.91 9.16
N GLU A 226 -6.19 -15.95 10.00
CA GLU A 226 -5.41 -14.80 10.41
C GLU A 226 -4.68 -14.17 9.21
N VAL A 227 -4.09 -14.99 8.33
CA VAL A 227 -3.48 -14.50 7.07
C VAL A 227 -4.52 -13.82 6.19
N GLU A 228 -5.71 -14.42 6.02
CA GLU A 228 -6.78 -13.82 5.23
C GLU A 228 -7.27 -12.48 5.81
N GLN A 229 -7.47 -12.40 7.13
CA GLN A 229 -7.88 -11.16 7.82
C GLN A 229 -6.84 -10.04 7.65
N VAL A 230 -5.55 -10.37 7.76
CA VAL A 230 -4.46 -9.40 7.58
C VAL A 230 -4.35 -8.96 6.13
N ILE A 231 -4.46 -9.87 5.16
CA ILE A 231 -4.48 -9.53 3.73
C ILE A 231 -5.65 -8.59 3.40
N LEU A 232 -6.86 -8.89 3.89
CA LEU A 232 -8.03 -8.03 3.71
C LEU A 232 -7.82 -6.65 4.36
N ASN A 233 -7.22 -6.60 5.54
CA ASN A 233 -6.95 -5.32 6.18
C ASN A 233 -5.96 -4.47 5.36
N ILE A 234 -4.82 -5.07 4.96
CA ILE A 234 -3.74 -4.39 4.23
C ILE A 234 -4.17 -3.94 2.83
N ILE A 235 -4.99 -4.71 2.13
CA ILE A 235 -5.40 -4.39 0.76
C ILE A 235 -6.73 -3.66 0.75
N ILE A 236 -7.76 -4.21 1.39
CA ILE A 236 -9.15 -3.73 1.27
C ILE A 236 -9.47 -2.60 2.24
N THR A 237 -9.29 -2.80 3.55
CA THR A 237 -9.69 -1.79 4.53
C THR A 237 -8.92 -0.48 4.32
N THR A 238 -7.61 -0.54 4.27
CA THR A 238 -6.71 0.60 4.01
C THR A 238 -6.95 1.26 2.64
N GLY A 239 -7.25 0.46 1.61
CA GLY A 239 -7.49 0.97 0.27
C GLY A 239 -8.86 1.66 0.15
N LEU A 240 -9.88 1.16 0.86
CA LEU A 240 -11.17 1.85 0.99
C LEU A 240 -11.00 3.20 1.68
N VAL A 241 -10.22 3.27 2.77
CA VAL A 241 -9.88 4.55 3.41
C VAL A 241 -9.27 5.50 2.38
N SER A 242 -8.26 5.03 1.63
CA SER A 242 -7.55 5.85 0.64
C SER A 242 -8.44 6.35 -0.51
N VAL A 243 -9.56 5.67 -0.80
CA VAL A 243 -10.54 6.11 -1.80
C VAL A 243 -11.57 7.09 -1.22
N LEU A 244 -11.83 7.00 0.08
CA LEU A 244 -12.90 7.75 0.76
C LEU A 244 -12.42 9.04 1.41
N VAL A 245 -11.17 9.10 1.87
CA VAL A 245 -10.63 10.31 2.50
C VAL A 245 -9.85 11.15 1.50
N LYS A 246 -9.95 12.49 1.61
CA LYS A 246 -9.07 13.39 0.87
C LYS A 246 -7.60 13.17 1.27
N ASN A 247 -6.68 13.54 0.38
CA ASN A 247 -5.25 13.32 0.59
C ASN A 247 -4.73 13.90 1.91
N ASP A 248 -5.25 15.07 2.34
CA ASP A 248 -4.91 15.72 3.61
C ASP A 248 -5.19 14.86 4.86
N TYR A 249 -6.04 13.83 4.76
CA TYR A 249 -6.31 12.90 5.84
C TYR A 249 -5.62 11.54 5.63
N ASN A 250 -5.21 11.21 4.41
CA ASN A 250 -4.77 9.85 4.07
C ASN A 250 -3.34 9.53 4.56
N SER A 251 -2.52 10.57 4.77
CA SER A 251 -1.13 10.54 5.22
C SER A 251 -0.85 11.74 6.11
N CYS A 252 0.08 11.59 7.07
CA CYS A 252 0.44 12.62 8.03
C CYS A 252 1.91 12.44 8.47
N LEU A 253 2.19 12.56 9.78
CA LEU A 253 3.53 12.57 10.35
C LEU A 253 4.24 11.21 10.20
N ALA A 254 3.54 10.08 10.22
CA ALA A 254 4.20 8.78 10.08
C ALA A 254 4.79 8.60 8.67
N HIS A 255 4.03 8.97 7.63
CA HIS A 255 4.54 9.03 6.27
C HIS A 255 5.60 10.12 6.07
N SER A 256 5.48 11.25 6.77
CA SER A 256 6.49 12.30 6.72
C SER A 256 7.84 11.82 7.24
N VAL A 257 7.85 11.05 8.34
CA VAL A 257 9.06 10.38 8.87
C VAL A 257 9.67 9.45 7.83
N TYR A 258 8.85 8.67 7.12
CA TYR A 258 9.34 7.86 5.99
C TYR A 258 10.04 8.71 4.93
N TYR A 259 9.41 9.79 4.45
CA TYR A 259 10.03 10.67 3.46
C TYR A 259 11.33 11.30 3.99
N GLY A 260 11.38 11.66 5.27
CA GLY A 260 12.60 12.14 5.91
C GLY A 260 13.76 11.13 5.82
N CYS A 261 13.48 9.89 6.21
CA CYS A 261 14.47 8.81 6.18
C CYS A 261 14.92 8.48 4.75
N THR A 262 14.06 8.53 3.74
CA THR A 262 14.44 8.23 2.34
C THR A 262 15.51 9.16 1.75
N THR A 263 15.82 10.28 2.42
CA THR A 263 16.99 11.11 2.05
C THR A 263 18.34 10.44 2.32
N LEU A 264 18.35 9.34 3.09
CA LEU A 264 19.52 8.52 3.39
C LEU A 264 19.53 7.33 2.43
N GLN A 265 20.62 7.16 1.67
CA GLN A 265 20.70 6.18 0.59
C GLN A 265 20.54 4.72 1.05
N ASN A 266 20.86 4.40 2.30
CA ASN A 266 20.68 3.06 2.85
C ASN A 266 19.20 2.72 3.07
N ILE A 267 18.33 3.71 3.32
CA ILE A 267 16.92 3.48 3.62
C ILE A 267 16.19 2.84 2.44
N GLU A 268 16.27 3.45 1.25
CA GLU A 268 15.60 2.89 0.06
C GLU A 268 16.19 1.55 -0.40
N ARG A 269 17.43 1.24 0.00
CA ARG A 269 18.13 0.00 -0.39
C ARG A 269 17.83 -1.17 0.54
N ASN A 270 17.76 -0.90 1.84
CA ASN A 270 17.76 -1.93 2.86
C ASN A 270 16.37 -2.13 3.51
N HIS A 271 15.52 -1.10 3.49
CA HIS A 271 14.26 -1.11 4.21
C HIS A 271 13.04 -1.09 3.30
N LEU A 272 11.95 -1.66 3.78
CA LEU A 272 10.66 -1.61 3.11
C LEU A 272 9.86 -0.37 3.57
N HIS A 273 8.92 0.09 2.74
CA HIS A 273 8.12 1.28 3.05
C HIS A 273 7.42 1.21 4.42
N GLY A 274 6.64 0.14 4.65
CA GLY A 274 5.85 0.01 5.86
C GLY A 274 6.66 -0.24 7.14
N GLU A 275 7.91 -0.68 6.99
CA GLU A 275 8.85 -0.80 8.10
C GLU A 275 9.12 0.57 8.73
N ILE A 276 9.49 1.55 7.91
CA ILE A 276 9.78 2.92 8.37
C ILE A 276 8.49 3.65 8.77
N VAL A 277 7.39 3.46 8.04
CA VAL A 277 6.08 4.04 8.41
C VAL A 277 5.65 3.57 9.80
N SER A 278 5.87 2.30 10.14
CA SER A 278 5.54 1.78 11.48
C SER A 278 6.34 2.44 12.61
N TYR A 279 7.60 2.81 12.36
CA TYR A 279 8.40 3.64 13.27
C TYR A 279 7.82 5.04 13.39
N GLY A 280 7.45 5.65 12.25
CA GLY A 280 6.79 6.95 12.20
C GLY A 280 5.49 7.01 13.01
N VAL A 281 4.72 5.90 13.07
CA VAL A 281 3.53 5.80 13.94
C VAL A 281 3.88 5.98 15.42
N LEU A 282 4.97 5.36 15.89
CA LEU A 282 5.41 5.50 17.28
C LEU A 282 5.80 6.95 17.58
N VAL A 283 6.56 7.58 16.69
CA VAL A 283 6.95 9.00 16.80
C VAL A 283 5.71 9.88 16.85
N MET A 284 4.74 9.65 15.97
CA MET A 284 3.50 10.40 15.90
C MET A 284 2.66 10.29 17.17
N LEU A 285 2.51 9.08 17.71
CA LEU A 285 1.77 8.87 18.96
C LEU A 285 2.42 9.60 20.14
N ILE A 286 3.76 9.72 20.17
CA ILE A 286 4.47 10.50 21.19
C ILE A 286 4.25 12.00 20.99
N CYS A 287 4.37 12.50 19.75
CA CYS A 287 4.04 13.90 19.45
C CYS A 287 2.61 14.26 19.90
N ASP A 288 1.68 13.33 19.74
CA ASP A 288 0.28 13.47 20.16
C ASP A 288 0.00 13.08 21.61
N LYS A 289 1.05 12.80 22.40
CA LYS A 289 0.97 12.43 23.82
C LYS A 289 0.08 11.22 24.11
N GLN A 290 -0.12 10.34 23.13
CA GLN A 290 -0.90 9.11 23.24
C GLN A 290 -0.04 7.95 23.76
N PHE A 291 0.60 8.12 24.92
CA PHE A 291 1.60 7.19 25.44
C PHE A 291 1.07 5.76 25.67
N LYS A 292 -0.18 5.61 26.12
CA LYS A 292 -0.79 4.30 26.33
C LYS A 292 -0.92 3.52 25.01
N GLU A 293 -1.33 4.21 23.95
CA GLU A 293 -1.46 3.59 22.63
C GLU A 293 -0.08 3.35 22.00
N ARG A 294 0.86 4.30 22.19
CA ARG A 294 2.28 4.10 21.84
C ARG A 294 2.81 2.81 22.45
N ASP A 295 2.64 2.59 23.75
CA ASP A 295 3.15 1.38 24.43
C ASP A 295 2.50 0.10 23.88
N ARG A 296 1.24 0.18 23.47
CA ARG A 296 0.51 -0.94 22.88
C ARG A 296 1.05 -1.29 21.49
N VAL A 297 1.22 -0.30 20.62
CA VAL A 297 1.80 -0.47 19.28
C VAL A 297 3.26 -0.90 19.39
N TYR A 298 4.04 -0.28 20.28
CA TYR A 298 5.45 -0.64 20.53
C TYR A 298 5.60 -2.12 20.89
N LYS A 299 4.78 -2.62 21.84
CA LYS A 299 4.79 -4.04 22.23
C LYS A 299 4.48 -4.96 21.07
N PHE A 300 3.51 -4.58 20.22
CA PHE A 300 3.19 -5.35 19.03
C PHE A 300 4.34 -5.32 18.02
N ASN A 301 4.86 -4.14 17.67
CA ASN A 301 5.97 -3.98 16.74
C ASN A 301 7.16 -4.85 17.16
N LYS A 302 7.58 -4.74 18.43
CA LYS A 302 8.65 -5.55 19.03
C LYS A 302 8.37 -7.05 18.93
N SER A 303 7.10 -7.47 19.09
CA SER A 303 6.73 -8.90 19.06
C SER A 303 6.82 -9.55 17.67
N ILE A 304 6.79 -8.75 16.60
CA ILE A 304 6.94 -9.20 15.21
C ILE A 304 8.22 -8.67 14.54
N GLY A 305 9.06 -7.96 15.30
CA GLY A 305 10.32 -7.39 14.84
C GLY A 305 10.16 -6.19 13.91
N LEU A 306 9.04 -5.47 13.94
CA LEU A 306 8.96 -4.13 13.32
C LEU A 306 9.83 -3.13 14.11
N PRO A 307 10.36 -2.08 13.45
CA PRO A 307 11.26 -1.13 14.10
C PRO A 307 10.64 -0.42 15.30
N THR A 308 11.49 -0.21 16.30
CA THR A 308 11.16 0.43 17.56
C THR A 308 12.22 1.42 18.06
N CYS A 309 13.37 1.50 17.38
CA CYS A 309 14.42 2.50 17.61
C CYS A 309 15.09 2.92 16.29
N LEU A 310 15.94 3.94 16.34
CA LEU A 310 16.69 4.45 15.18
C LEU A 310 17.65 3.41 14.59
N ASP A 311 18.27 2.57 15.43
CA ASP A 311 19.18 1.51 14.97
C ASP A 311 18.46 0.46 14.11
N ASP A 312 17.20 0.14 14.42
CA ASP A 312 16.39 -0.81 13.64
C ASP A 312 16.15 -0.32 12.20
N ILE A 313 16.19 1.00 11.98
CA ILE A 313 16.03 1.63 10.65
C ILE A 313 17.35 2.21 10.12
N GLU A 314 18.50 1.83 10.70
CA GLU A 314 19.83 2.27 10.26
C GLU A 314 20.00 3.80 10.16
N VAL A 315 19.29 4.57 11.00
CA VAL A 315 19.42 6.03 11.09
C VAL A 315 20.37 6.37 12.23
N LYS A 316 21.47 7.08 11.94
CA LYS A 316 22.42 7.50 12.97
C LYS A 316 22.00 8.83 13.58
N GLU A 317 22.44 9.09 14.80
CA GLU A 317 22.19 10.37 15.49
C GLU A 317 22.63 11.58 14.65
N GLY A 318 23.76 11.50 13.96
CA GLY A 318 24.26 12.56 13.09
C GLY A 318 23.42 12.82 11.82
N ASP A 319 22.54 11.91 11.44
CA ASP A 319 21.65 12.04 10.28
C ASP A 319 20.28 12.64 10.65
N ILE A 320 19.95 12.71 11.94
CA ILE A 320 18.64 13.15 12.44
C ILE A 320 18.28 14.54 11.92
N ASP A 321 19.23 15.48 11.90
CA ASP A 321 18.94 16.84 11.44
C ASP A 321 18.48 16.89 9.98
N LYS A 322 19.13 16.09 9.11
CA LYS A 322 18.76 15.98 7.70
C LYS A 322 17.38 15.35 7.53
N VAL A 323 17.09 14.30 8.30
CA VAL A 323 15.78 13.63 8.31
C VAL A 323 14.68 14.61 8.74
N LEU A 324 14.92 15.36 9.82
CA LEU A 324 13.98 16.36 10.34
C LEU A 324 13.77 17.53 9.37
N ASP A 325 14.82 18.00 8.69
CA ASP A 325 14.71 19.07 7.68
C ASP A 325 13.72 18.63 6.60
N LYS A 326 13.89 17.40 6.10
CA LYS A 326 13.01 16.87 5.08
C LYS A 326 11.59 16.65 5.57
N ILE A 327 11.38 16.17 6.80
CA ILE A 327 10.03 16.01 7.38
C ILE A 327 9.28 17.35 7.37
N MET A 328 9.94 18.45 7.73
CA MET A 328 9.32 19.77 7.80
C MET A 328 8.97 20.36 6.42
N GLU A 329 9.53 19.82 5.33
CA GLU A 329 9.19 20.22 3.96
C GLU A 329 7.97 19.49 3.39
N THR A 330 7.53 18.41 4.03
CA THR A 330 6.43 17.58 3.51
C THR A 330 5.10 18.30 3.52
N GLY A 331 4.20 17.90 2.61
CA GLY A 331 2.83 18.41 2.58
C GLY A 331 1.93 17.82 3.67
N ASP A 332 2.27 16.62 4.15
CA ASP A 332 1.39 15.77 4.96
C ASP A 332 1.16 16.29 6.39
N ILE A 333 2.06 17.12 6.92
CA ILE A 333 1.91 17.73 8.26
C ILE A 333 1.31 19.15 8.22
N LYS A 334 0.75 19.58 7.07
CA LYS A 334 0.14 20.92 6.95
C LYS A 334 -1.31 20.95 7.46
N HIS A 335 -2.09 19.89 7.20
CA HIS A 335 -3.48 19.78 7.63
C HIS A 335 -3.57 18.89 8.87
N VAL A 336 -3.35 19.50 10.03
CA VAL A 336 -3.22 18.80 11.32
C VAL A 336 -3.90 19.61 12.43
N PRO A 337 -4.36 18.98 13.52
CA PRO A 337 -5.14 19.64 14.57
C PRO A 337 -4.36 20.71 15.35
N TYR A 338 -3.03 20.71 15.26
CA TYR A 338 -2.14 21.72 15.81
C TYR A 338 -0.79 21.68 15.10
N GLU A 339 -0.02 22.75 15.21
CA GLU A 339 1.31 22.86 14.58
C GLU A 339 2.27 21.77 15.07
N ILE A 340 2.77 20.95 14.13
CA ILE A 340 3.86 20.00 14.38
C ILE A 340 5.17 20.73 14.18
N THR A 341 5.96 20.87 15.24
CA THR A 341 7.27 21.54 15.18
C THR A 341 8.41 20.54 15.08
N ARG A 342 9.53 20.94 14.45
CA ARG A 342 10.78 20.17 14.43
C ARG A 342 11.19 19.64 15.80
N LYS A 343 11.07 20.49 16.84
CA LYS A 343 11.43 20.15 18.22
C LYS A 343 10.52 19.06 18.80
N MET A 344 9.23 19.04 18.46
CA MET A 344 8.32 17.98 18.90
C MET A 344 8.73 16.63 18.33
N ILE A 345 9.08 16.59 17.05
CA ILE A 345 9.51 15.35 16.36
C ILE A 345 10.84 14.87 16.94
N TYR A 346 11.84 15.76 17.08
CA TYR A 346 13.12 15.43 17.71
C TYR A 346 12.93 14.84 19.11
N ASN A 347 12.14 15.52 19.95
CA ASN A 347 11.87 15.04 21.31
C ASN A 347 11.14 13.69 21.32
N ALA A 348 10.23 13.46 20.37
CA ALA A 348 9.52 12.20 20.24
C ALA A 348 10.45 11.04 19.85
N ILE A 349 11.35 11.27 18.89
CA ILE A 349 12.41 10.32 18.51
C ILE A 349 13.26 10.00 19.74
N MET A 350 13.77 11.03 20.44
CA MET A 350 14.61 10.85 21.63
C MET A 350 13.88 10.20 22.82
N ASP A 351 12.57 10.38 22.95
CA ASP A 351 11.76 9.68 23.95
C ASP A 351 11.65 8.19 23.63
N LEU A 352 11.44 7.86 22.35
CA LEU A 352 11.36 6.49 21.88
C LEU A 352 12.69 5.73 22.10
N GLU A 353 13.83 6.38 21.89
CA GLU A 353 15.16 5.82 22.21
C GLU A 353 15.35 5.54 23.71
N LYS A 354 14.64 6.24 24.60
CA LYS A 354 14.68 5.99 26.05
C LYS A 354 13.72 4.89 26.50
N ALA A 355 12.69 4.58 25.72
CA ALA A 355 11.73 3.51 26.01
C ALA A 355 12.33 2.10 25.88
N ILE A 356 13.64 2.00 25.60
CA ILE A 356 14.42 0.76 25.46
C ILE A 356 14.67 0.04 26.81
N VAL A 357 14.35 0.67 27.96
CA VAL A 357 14.63 0.12 29.30
C VAL A 357 13.55 -0.84 29.82
#